data_AF-A0A1W2AC78-F1
#
_entry.id   AF-A0A1W2AC78-F1
#
_cell.length_a   1.000
_cell.length_b   1.000
_cell.length_c   1.000
_cell.angle_alpha   90.00
_cell.angle_beta   90.00
_cell.angle_gamma   90.00
#
_symmetry.space_group_name_H-M   'P 1'
#
loop_
_entity.id
_entity.type
_entity.pdbx_description
1 polymer ?
#
loop_
_entity_poly.entity_id
_entity_poly.type
_entity_poly.pdbx_seq_one_letter_code
_entity_poly.pdbx_strand_id
1 'polypeptide(L)'
;MKKTIALALSIVLVLVSLSCIAQAEEGPKFVTIREWMDAKGECGDCMLLLKIKQVLNPVVALAVDETGEVNLFSGANEESSFVQFWDEEKGFFENYFLVIANPKYNPYEGTIEMAEWTLLRILPAID
;
A
#
# COMPACT_ATOMS: atom_id res chain seq x y z
N MET A 1 28.22 49.44 -14.49
CA MET A 1 27.95 48.03 -14.14
C MET A 1 26.57 47.88 -13.49
N LYS A 2 25.47 48.16 -14.20
CA LYS A 2 24.08 48.03 -13.67
C LYS A 2 23.17 47.14 -14.54
N LYS A 3 23.64 46.68 -15.71
CA LYS A 3 22.85 45.91 -16.68
C LYS A 3 22.98 44.39 -16.54
N THR A 4 23.97 43.90 -15.80
CA THR A 4 24.25 42.47 -15.63
C THR A 4 23.45 41.79 -14.52
N ILE A 5 22.93 42.55 -13.55
CA ILE A 5 22.19 41.98 -12.39
C ILE A 5 20.75 41.62 -12.79
N ALA A 6 20.14 42.39 -13.69
CA ALA A 6 18.76 42.14 -14.13
C ALA A 6 18.62 40.82 -14.90
N LEU A 7 19.65 40.41 -15.66
CA LEU A 7 19.61 39.20 -16.47
C LEU A 7 19.68 37.91 -15.61
N ALA A 8 20.48 37.94 -14.54
CA ALA A 8 20.62 36.80 -13.63
C ALA A 8 19.34 36.55 -12.81
N LEU A 9 18.61 37.60 -12.44
CA LEU A 9 17.35 37.49 -11.71
C LEU A 9 16.22 36.88 -12.57
N SER A 10 16.17 37.22 -13.86
CA SER A 10 15.16 36.67 -14.77
C SER A 10 15.36 35.19 -15.10
N ILE A 11 16.60 34.71 -15.11
CA ILE A 11 16.90 33.28 -15.36
C ILE A 11 16.49 32.42 -14.16
N VAL A 12 16.66 32.92 -12.93
CA VAL A 12 16.24 32.21 -11.71
C VAL A 12 14.72 32.10 -11.62
N LEU A 13 13.97 33.14 -12.00
CA LEU A 13 12.50 33.08 -11.98
C LEU A 13 11.91 32.09 -12.98
N VAL A 14 12.52 31.93 -14.16
CA VAL A 14 12.05 30.98 -15.19
C VAL A 14 12.32 29.52 -14.78
N LEU A 15 13.41 29.27 -14.05
CA LEU A 15 13.73 27.93 -13.52
C LEU A 15 12.78 27.52 -12.39
N VAL A 16 12.35 28.45 -11.53
CA VAL A 16 11.38 28.15 -10.47
C VAL A 16 9.98 27.85 -11.04
N SER A 17 9.60 28.51 -12.15
CA SER A 17 8.33 28.25 -12.82
C SER A 17 8.27 26.95 -13.62
N LEU A 18 9.43 26.34 -13.93
CA LEU A 18 9.52 25.03 -14.60
C LEU A 18 9.51 23.85 -13.61
N SER A 19 9.76 24.10 -12.32
CA SER A 19 9.64 23.09 -11.25
C SER A 19 8.20 22.85 -10.78
N CYS A 20 7.23 23.62 -11.25
CA CYS A 20 5.82 23.19 -11.28
C CYS A 20 5.60 22.24 -12.46
N ILE A 21 6.42 21.19 -12.56
CA ILE A 21 5.97 19.98 -13.24
C ILE A 21 4.79 19.55 -12.40
N ALA A 22 3.60 19.65 -12.99
CA ALA A 22 2.38 19.11 -12.45
C ALA A 22 2.72 17.72 -11.90
N GLN A 23 2.80 17.61 -10.58
CA GLN A 23 2.74 16.34 -9.90
C GLN A 23 1.32 15.87 -10.20
N ALA A 24 1.15 15.19 -11.33
CA ALA A 24 -0.04 14.42 -11.58
C ALA A 24 -0.22 13.61 -10.30
N GLU A 25 -1.34 13.81 -9.60
CA GLU A 25 -1.73 12.92 -8.53
C GLU A 25 -1.70 11.52 -9.17
N GLU A 26 -0.63 10.77 -8.91
CA GLU A 26 -0.57 9.37 -9.28
C GLU A 26 -1.73 8.76 -8.54
N GLY A 27 -2.81 8.47 -9.26
CA GLY A 27 -3.95 7.78 -8.71
C GLY A 27 -3.53 6.45 -8.10
N PRO A 28 -4.44 5.78 -7.37
CA PRO A 28 -4.10 4.59 -6.61
C PRO A 28 -3.42 3.55 -7.51
N LYS A 29 -2.19 3.16 -7.14
CA LYS A 29 -1.37 2.22 -7.92
C LYS A 29 -1.23 0.89 -7.22
N PHE A 30 -1.20 -0.18 -8.01
CA PHE A 30 -0.83 -1.49 -7.48
C PHE A 30 0.67 -1.54 -7.24
N VAL A 31 1.05 -1.95 -6.03
CA VAL A 31 2.44 -2.21 -5.65
C VAL A 31 2.56 -3.65 -5.15
N THR A 32 3.78 -4.17 -5.25
CA THR A 32 4.16 -5.46 -4.67
C THR A 32 4.51 -5.33 -3.19
N ILE A 33 4.52 -6.43 -2.46
CA ILE A 33 5.02 -6.55 -1.08
C ILE A 33 6.43 -5.98 -1.00
N ARG A 34 7.29 -6.29 -1.98
CA ARG A 34 8.66 -5.79 -1.98
C ARG A 34 8.74 -4.28 -2.16
N GLU A 35 7.98 -3.70 -3.08
CA GLU A 35 7.94 -2.24 -3.25
C GLU A 35 7.37 -1.54 -2.02
N TRP A 36 6.33 -2.11 -1.40
CA TRP A 36 5.79 -1.63 -0.15
C TRP A 36 6.82 -1.71 0.99
N MET A 37 7.59 -2.80 1.07
CA MET A 37 8.66 -3.00 2.05
C MET A 37 9.82 -2.01 1.85
N ASP A 38 10.25 -1.82 0.61
CA ASP A 38 11.31 -0.88 0.25
C ASP A 38 10.90 0.56 0.60
N ALA A 39 9.60 0.87 0.51
CA ALA A 39 8.99 2.12 0.97
C ALA A 39 8.64 2.15 2.47
N LYS A 40 8.89 1.08 3.24
CA LYS A 40 8.49 0.95 4.66
C LYS A 40 7.02 1.26 4.93
N GLY A 41 6.15 0.93 3.97
CA GLY A 41 4.72 1.24 4.02
C GLY A 41 4.35 2.69 3.71
N GLU A 42 5.30 3.55 3.36
CA GLU A 42 5.04 4.92 2.89
C GLU A 42 4.80 4.95 1.37
N CYS A 43 3.83 4.17 0.89
CA CYS A 43 3.54 4.01 -0.54
C CYS A 43 2.58 5.07 -1.12
N GLY A 44 2.04 5.98 -0.30
CA GLY A 44 1.00 6.93 -0.72
C GLY A 44 -0.36 6.25 -0.89
N ASP A 45 -1.14 6.68 -1.89
CA ASP A 45 -2.37 5.98 -2.29
C ASP A 45 -2.00 4.73 -3.10
N CYS A 46 -1.91 3.59 -2.42
CA CYS A 46 -1.45 2.34 -3.02
C CYS A 46 -2.37 1.17 -2.68
N MET A 47 -2.41 0.20 -3.60
CA MET A 47 -3.18 -1.03 -3.47
C MET A 47 -2.24 -2.24 -3.57
N LEU A 48 -2.57 -3.30 -2.84
CA LEU A 48 -1.89 -4.59 -2.98
C LEU A 48 -2.92 -5.66 -3.31
N LEU A 49 -2.56 -6.55 -4.22
CA LEU A 49 -3.29 -7.77 -4.52
C LEU A 49 -2.57 -8.93 -3.81
N LEU A 50 -3.16 -9.44 -2.74
CA LEU A 50 -2.54 -10.44 -1.89
C LEU A 50 -3.32 -11.75 -1.93
N LYS A 51 -2.64 -12.88 -2.14
CA LYS A 51 -3.24 -14.21 -1.95
C LYS A 51 -3.08 -14.64 -0.49
N ILE A 52 -4.15 -15.06 0.16
CA ILE A 52 -4.07 -15.71 1.47
C ILE A 52 -3.51 -17.12 1.27
N LYS A 53 -2.28 -17.34 1.73
CA LYS A 53 -1.59 -18.62 1.67
C LYS A 53 -2.02 -19.54 2.81
N GLN A 54 -2.21 -18.99 4.00
CA GLN A 54 -2.59 -19.74 5.20
C GLN A 54 -3.26 -18.81 6.20
N VAL A 55 -4.30 -19.28 6.90
CA VAL A 55 -4.86 -18.55 8.06
C VAL A 55 -4.20 -19.08 9.33
N LEU A 56 -3.50 -18.22 10.07
CA LEU A 56 -2.80 -18.61 11.30
C LEU A 56 -3.75 -18.64 12.50
N ASN A 57 -4.65 -17.65 12.55
CA ASN A 57 -5.75 -17.54 13.51
C ASN A 57 -6.82 -16.58 12.94
N PRO A 58 -7.98 -16.38 13.58
CA PRO A 58 -9.06 -15.55 13.02
C PRO A 58 -8.68 -14.11 12.67
N VAL A 59 -7.61 -13.56 13.27
CA VAL A 59 -7.16 -12.17 13.10
C VAL A 59 -5.79 -12.03 12.43
N VAL A 60 -5.11 -13.14 12.08
CA VAL A 60 -3.82 -13.11 11.39
C VAL A 60 -3.79 -14.18 10.29
N ALA A 61 -3.43 -13.75 9.08
CA ALA A 61 -3.18 -14.63 7.95
C ALA A 61 -1.79 -14.37 7.34
N LEU A 62 -1.19 -15.41 6.78
CA LEU A 62 -0.01 -15.29 5.93
C LEU A 62 -0.49 -14.98 4.51
N ALA A 63 -0.11 -13.82 4.00
CA ALA A 63 -0.48 -13.34 2.68
C ALA A 63 0.76 -13.22 1.79
N VAL A 64 0.60 -13.49 0.50
CA VAL A 64 1.71 -13.55 -0.45
C VAL A 64 1.37 -12.87 -1.76
N ASP A 65 2.41 -12.41 -2.45
CA ASP A 65 2.38 -12.03 -3.86
C ASP A 65 3.60 -12.65 -4.58
N GLU A 66 3.89 -12.23 -5.80
CA GLU A 66 5.04 -12.74 -6.56
C GLU A 66 6.41 -12.33 -6.02
N THR A 67 6.47 -11.39 -5.08
CA THR A 67 7.71 -10.78 -4.56
C THR A 67 8.02 -11.13 -3.11
N GLY A 68 7.03 -11.53 -2.32
CA GLY A 68 7.24 -11.80 -0.90
C GLY A 68 6.05 -12.38 -0.16
N GLU A 69 6.23 -12.50 1.15
CA GLU A 69 5.24 -12.98 2.10
C GLU A 69 5.16 -12.01 3.28
N VAL A 70 3.96 -11.74 3.78
CA VAL A 70 3.70 -10.84 4.91
C VAL A 70 2.64 -11.43 5.84
N ASN A 71 2.77 -11.13 7.12
CA ASN A 71 1.68 -11.33 8.06
C ASN A 71 0.66 -10.20 7.88
N LEU A 72 -0.55 -10.57 7.49
CA LEU A 72 -1.67 -9.67 7.33
C LEU A 72 -2.56 -9.77 8.57
N PHE A 73 -2.56 -8.73 9.40
CA PHE A 73 -3.50 -8.63 10.52
C PHE A 73 -4.87 -8.23 10.00
N SER A 74 -5.94 -8.67 10.67
CA SER A 74 -7.31 -8.24 10.36
C SER A 74 -7.37 -6.71 10.33
N GLY A 75 -7.77 -6.15 9.19
CA GLY A 75 -7.85 -4.71 9.00
C GLY A 75 -9.03 -4.13 9.78
N ALA A 76 -8.75 -3.20 10.69
CA ALA A 76 -9.71 -2.22 11.18
C ALA A 76 -8.98 -0.88 11.32
N ASN A 77 -8.97 -0.08 10.27
CA ASN A 77 -9.03 1.37 10.48
C ASN A 77 -10.51 1.76 10.66
N GLU A 78 -10.76 2.97 11.20
CA GLU A 78 -12.12 3.46 11.53
C GLU A 78 -13.09 3.46 10.32
N GLU A 79 -12.57 3.37 9.10
CA GLU A 79 -13.31 3.48 7.84
C GLU A 79 -13.52 2.13 7.13
N SER A 80 -13.03 1.02 7.68
CA SER A 80 -13.04 -0.29 7.01
C SER A 80 -13.92 -1.32 7.71
N SER A 81 -14.54 -2.20 6.91
CA SER A 81 -15.22 -3.39 7.43
C SER A 81 -14.17 -4.36 7.98
N PHE A 82 -14.31 -4.73 9.25
CA PHE A 82 -13.44 -5.70 9.90
C PHE A 82 -13.43 -7.02 9.14
N VAL A 83 -12.23 -7.48 8.76
CA VAL A 83 -12.06 -8.79 8.11
C VAL A 83 -11.60 -9.78 9.16
N GLN A 84 -12.51 -10.66 9.61
CA GLN A 84 -12.08 -11.94 10.18
C GLN A 84 -11.67 -12.82 9.01
N PHE A 85 -10.49 -13.46 9.07
CA PHE A 85 -10.05 -14.39 8.03
C PHE A 85 -10.79 -15.74 8.08
N TRP A 86 -11.92 -15.75 8.80
CA TRP A 86 -12.83 -16.86 9.01
C TRP A 86 -14.26 -16.32 9.04
N ASP A 87 -15.15 -17.01 8.33
CA ASP A 87 -16.59 -16.74 8.25
C ASP A 87 -17.35 -18.06 8.47
N GLU A 88 -18.44 -18.04 9.23
CA GLU A 88 -19.20 -19.26 9.55
C GLU A 88 -19.82 -19.92 8.31
N GLU A 89 -20.19 -19.14 7.29
CA GLU A 89 -20.83 -19.64 6.08
C GLU A 89 -19.81 -20.03 5.00
N LYS A 90 -18.69 -19.30 4.92
CA LYS A 90 -17.67 -19.44 3.86
C LYS A 90 -16.40 -20.18 4.30
N GLY A 91 -16.21 -20.38 5.60
CA GLY A 91 -15.00 -20.99 6.16
C GLY A 91 -13.80 -20.06 6.17
N PHE A 92 -12.59 -20.63 6.19
CA PHE A 92 -11.35 -19.87 6.12
C PHE A 92 -11.12 -19.32 4.71
N PHE A 93 -10.61 -18.09 4.62
CA PHE A 93 -10.28 -17.46 3.34
C PHE A 93 -8.96 -17.95 2.71
N GLU A 94 -8.54 -19.19 3.00
CA GLU A 94 -7.38 -19.78 2.32
C GLU A 94 -7.60 -19.82 0.81
N ASN A 95 -6.55 -19.47 0.06
CA ASN A 95 -6.57 -19.28 -1.39
C ASN A 95 -7.41 -18.10 -1.91
N TYR A 96 -8.03 -17.28 -1.07
CA TYR A 96 -8.67 -16.05 -1.56
C TYR A 96 -7.64 -14.97 -1.88
N PHE A 97 -7.98 -14.11 -2.84
CA PHE A 97 -7.28 -12.87 -3.10
C PHE A 97 -7.96 -11.71 -2.40
N LEU A 98 -7.17 -10.87 -1.75
CA LEU A 98 -7.58 -9.62 -1.15
C LEU A 98 -7.00 -8.47 -1.96
N VAL A 99 -7.85 -7.50 -2.30
CA VAL A 99 -7.39 -6.18 -2.72
C VAL A 99 -7.47 -5.27 -1.52
N ILE A 100 -6.32 -4.85 -1.00
CA ILE A 100 -6.21 -3.97 0.16
C ILE A 100 -5.62 -2.63 -0.26
N ALA A 101 -5.99 -1.56 0.44
CA ALA A 101 -5.46 -0.22 0.20
C ALA A 101 -4.76 0.34 1.43
N ASN A 102 -3.73 1.14 1.17
CA ASN A 102 -3.01 1.97 2.13
C ASN A 102 -2.53 1.21 3.40
N PRO A 103 -1.95 -0.01 3.28
CA PRO A 103 -1.42 -0.71 4.45
C PRO A 103 -0.25 0.04 5.06
N LYS A 104 -0.23 0.10 6.38
CA LYS A 104 0.90 0.60 7.15
C LYS A 104 1.73 -0.54 7.69
N TYR A 105 3.01 -0.24 7.89
CA TYR A 105 3.92 -1.15 8.56
C TYR A 105 3.53 -1.26 10.04
N ASN A 106 3.40 -2.49 10.55
CA ASN A 106 3.26 -2.70 11.99
C ASN A 106 4.66 -2.78 12.64
N PRO A 107 5.05 -1.82 13.51
CA PRO A 107 6.40 -1.78 14.07
C PRO A 107 6.66 -2.84 15.16
N TYR A 108 5.67 -3.66 15.53
CA TYR A 108 5.82 -4.65 16.60
C TYR A 108 6.52 -5.94 16.12
N GLU A 109 7.54 -6.33 16.88
CA GLU A 109 8.40 -7.53 16.84
C GLU A 109 8.65 -8.26 15.50
N GLY A 110 9.77 -7.90 14.84
CA GLY A 110 10.67 -8.85 14.15
C GLY A 110 10.15 -9.60 12.92
N THR A 111 8.87 -9.49 12.58
CA THR A 111 8.24 -10.06 11.40
C THR A 111 7.68 -8.96 10.50
N ILE A 112 7.57 -9.26 9.20
CA ILE A 112 7.00 -8.31 8.24
C ILE A 112 5.48 -8.33 8.40
N GLU A 113 4.93 -7.25 8.94
CA GLU A 113 3.52 -7.17 9.33
C GLU A 113 2.83 -5.96 8.70
N MET A 114 1.66 -6.19 8.10
CA MET A 114 0.77 -5.16 7.57
C MET A 114 -0.41 -4.93 8.52
N ALA A 115 -0.65 -3.66 8.86
CA ALA A 115 -1.76 -3.19 9.69
C ALA A 115 -2.44 -1.95 9.07
N GLU A 116 -3.56 -1.52 9.67
CA GLU A 116 -4.29 -0.28 9.30
C GLU A 116 -4.69 -0.15 7.82
N TRP A 117 -4.88 -1.27 7.13
CA TRP A 117 -5.29 -1.31 5.72
C TRP A 117 -6.80 -1.33 5.53
N THR A 118 -7.25 -0.88 4.37
CA THR A 118 -8.67 -0.90 3.97
C THR A 118 -8.93 -2.06 3.02
N LEU A 119 -9.89 -2.94 3.34
CA LEU A 119 -10.35 -3.96 2.40
C LEU A 119 -11.15 -3.30 1.26
N LEU A 120 -10.74 -3.52 0.02
CA LEU A 120 -11.49 -3.08 -1.15
C LEU A 120 -12.30 -4.22 -1.77
N ARG A 121 -11.71 -5.42 -1.91
CA ARG A 121 -12.35 -6.59 -2.53
C ARG A 121 -11.81 -7.91 -1.97
N ILE A 122 -12.67 -8.92 -2.00
CA ILE A 122 -12.34 -10.33 -1.78
C ILE A 122 -12.72 -11.08 -3.07
N LEU A 123 -11.79 -11.85 -3.62
CA LEU A 123 -12.00 -12.68 -4.81
C LEU A 123 -11.63 -14.14 -4.48
N PRO A 124 -12.45 -15.13 -4.84
CA PRO A 124 -12.02 -16.53 -4.74
C PRO A 124 -10.86 -16.76 -5.73
N ALA A 125 -9.87 -17.58 -5.35
CA ALA A 125 -9.01 -18.17 -6.38
C ALA A 125 -9.87 -19.06 -7.26
N ILE A 126 -9.85 -18.77 -8.56
CA ILE A 126 -10.41 -19.66 -9.57
C ILE A 126 -9.24 -20.55 -9.99
N ASP A 127 -9.33 -21.83 -9.67
CA ASP A 127 -8.42 -22.87 -10.18
C ASP A 127 -8.66 -23.13 -11.68
#